data_AF-A0A2K8ZXG3-F1
#
_entry.id   AF-A0A2K8ZXG3-F1
#
_cell.length_a   1.000
_cell.length_b   1.000
_cell.length_c   1.000
_cell.angle_alpha   90.00
_cell.angle_beta   90.00
_cell.angle_gamma   90.00
#
_symmetry.space_group_name_H-M   'P 1'
#
loop_
_entity.id
_entity.type
_entity.pdbx_description
1 polymer ?
#
loop_
_entity_poly.entity_id
_entity_poly.type
_entity_poly.pdbx_seq_one_letter_code
_entity_poly.pdbx_strand_id
1 'polypeptide(L)'
;MTKIIYDINRDLKIFYLIIEGRKIGFYLSNRLAKTFFDYLRKGVLVDFEIATKRKKIHGKLYFQVAHFNRIISLEPHRVHYDLFQLRKDMQNVLKQYKHYLFIDFEMTMPGYTSTSFTPEIIQVGYVLSEAQGEIIEQNGYYVLPAPSTNLSKRTKKFLKLDELQFYEDAIHYEKFYEDLNRIIEKYQPKFVVWGKNDITALNDSYKLHDKKILTKDTDFIDLLKLHKDYYNLKDDLGLFKAYKTYFDIDGIQHHDANDDALVTKYVFDAFMLHMQ
;
A
#
# COMPACT_ATOMS: atom_id res chain seq x y z
N MET A 1 -2.40 4.09 26.70
CA MET A 1 -1.86 4.26 28.07
C MET A 1 -0.88 5.40 28.03
N THR A 2 -1.14 6.48 28.77
CA THR A 2 -0.29 7.68 28.76
C THR A 2 0.62 7.72 29.99
N LYS A 3 1.93 7.57 29.80
CA LYS A 3 2.93 7.51 30.89
C LYS A 3 4.29 8.05 30.45
N ILE A 4 5.10 8.45 31.43
CA ILE A 4 6.48 8.89 31.22
C ILE A 4 7.40 7.67 31.28
N ILE A 5 8.32 7.56 30.31
CA ILE A 5 9.34 6.52 30.27
C ILE A 5 10.29 6.70 31.46
N TYR A 6 10.43 5.63 32.24
CA TYR A 6 11.33 5.57 33.38
C TYR A 6 12.74 5.14 32.97
N ASP A 7 12.85 4.17 32.06
CA ASP A 7 14.12 3.57 31.64
C ASP A 7 13.98 2.88 30.27
N ILE A 8 15.09 2.62 29.58
CA ILE A 8 15.12 1.96 28.27
C ILE A 8 16.24 0.91 28.19
N ASN A 9 16.00 -0.13 27.41
CA ASN A 9 17.00 -1.11 27.00
C ASN A 9 16.93 -1.25 25.47
N ARG A 10 17.89 -0.66 24.77
CA ARG A 10 17.97 -0.64 23.31
C ARG A 10 18.16 -2.03 22.72
N ASP A 11 19.06 -2.82 23.30
CA ASP A 11 19.41 -4.15 22.80
C ASP A 11 18.22 -5.10 22.81
N LEU A 12 17.43 -5.04 23.88
CA LEU A 12 16.22 -5.85 24.04
C LEU A 12 14.98 -5.21 23.40
N LYS A 13 15.08 -3.96 22.93
CA LYS A 13 13.99 -3.15 22.37
C LYS A 13 12.85 -2.96 23.38
N ILE A 14 13.19 -2.67 24.63
CA ILE A 14 12.26 -2.54 25.75
C ILE A 14 12.33 -1.12 26.31
N PHE A 15 11.18 -0.53 26.63
CA PHE A 15 11.13 0.61 27.56
C PHE A 15 10.36 0.21 28.82
N TYR A 16 10.64 0.91 29.92
CA TYR A 16 10.06 0.63 31.22
C TYR A 16 9.24 1.81 31.72
N LEU A 17 8.13 1.50 32.36
CA LEU A 17 7.26 2.45 33.05
C LEU A 17 7.14 2.07 34.52
N ILE A 18 6.83 3.05 35.37
CA ILE A 18 6.37 2.78 36.74
C ILE A 18 4.84 2.76 36.74
N ILE A 19 4.28 1.59 37.06
CA ILE A 19 2.84 1.36 37.17
C ILE A 19 2.59 0.76 38.55
N GLU A 20 1.79 1.45 39.37
CA GLU A 20 1.49 1.03 40.75
C GLU A 20 2.78 0.74 41.56
N GLY A 21 3.79 1.60 41.42
CA GLY A 21 5.09 1.46 42.09
C GLY A 21 6.01 0.37 41.53
N ARG A 22 5.58 -0.38 40.52
CA ARG A 22 6.36 -1.47 39.91
C ARG A 22 6.96 -1.06 38.56
N LYS A 23 8.20 -1.46 38.32
CA LYS A 23 8.87 -1.32 37.02
C LYS A 23 8.33 -2.38 36.06
N ILE A 24 7.54 -1.97 35.08
CA ILE A 24 6.94 -2.84 34.06
C ILE A 24 7.60 -2.55 32.71
N GLY A 25 7.99 -3.60 31.99
CA GLY A 25 8.65 -3.50 30.69
C GLY A 25 7.71 -3.74 29.51
N PHE A 26 7.89 -2.94 28.47
CA PHE A 26 7.13 -2.94 27.23
C PHE A 26 8.06 -3.15 26.04
N TYR A 27 7.85 -4.25 25.32
CA TYR A 27 8.65 -4.66 24.18
C TYR A 27 8.11 -4.09 22.86
N LEU A 28 9.02 -3.61 22.02
CA LEU A 28 8.75 -3.15 20.66
C LEU A 28 9.12 -4.21 19.64
N SER A 29 8.23 -4.44 18.68
CA SER A 29 8.56 -5.23 17.49
C SER A 29 9.70 -4.57 16.70
N ASN A 30 10.37 -5.31 15.82
CA ASN A 30 11.46 -4.76 14.99
C ASN A 30 11.04 -3.52 14.21
N ARG A 31 9.82 -3.50 13.66
CA ARG A 31 9.27 -2.33 12.95
C ARG A 31 9.13 -1.14 13.88
N LEU A 32 8.44 -1.31 15.02
CA LEU A 32 8.23 -0.22 15.98
C LEU A 32 9.56 0.31 16.55
N ALA A 33 10.50 -0.59 16.86
CA ALA A 33 11.82 -0.20 17.33
C ALA A 33 12.56 0.61 16.25
N LYS A 34 12.60 0.14 15.00
CA LYS A 34 13.25 0.87 13.90
C LYS A 34 12.66 2.26 13.70
N THR A 35 11.33 2.42 13.83
CA THR A 35 10.66 3.70 13.60
C THR A 35 10.78 4.66 14.78
N PHE A 36 10.68 4.16 16.03
CA PHE A 36 10.42 5.02 17.18
C PHE A 36 11.51 5.05 18.23
N PHE A 37 12.42 4.07 18.28
CA PHE A 37 13.35 3.95 19.42
C PHE A 37 14.25 5.17 19.60
N ASP A 38 14.60 5.87 18.51
CA ASP A 38 15.43 7.08 18.57
C ASP A 38 14.73 8.25 19.29
N TYR A 39 13.40 8.23 19.35
CA TYR A 39 12.62 9.21 20.11
C TYR A 39 12.38 8.78 21.56
N LEU A 40 12.66 7.53 21.92
CA LEU A 40 12.42 6.99 23.25
C LEU A 40 13.65 7.19 24.15
N ARG A 41 13.44 7.88 25.27
CA ARG A 41 14.41 8.03 26.36
C ARG A 41 13.69 8.29 27.67
N LYS A 42 14.40 8.16 28.79
CA LYS A 42 13.87 8.54 30.11
C LYS A 42 13.33 9.97 30.06
N GLY A 43 12.14 10.18 30.63
CA GLY A 43 11.46 11.48 30.64
C GLY A 43 10.55 11.76 29.43
N VAL A 44 10.57 10.93 28.40
CA VAL A 44 9.64 11.04 27.26
C VAL A 44 8.25 10.54 27.64
N LEU A 45 7.22 11.32 27.34
CA LEU A 45 5.83 10.94 27.48
C LEU A 45 5.42 10.09 26.26
N VAL A 46 4.87 8.91 26.53
CA VAL A 46 4.31 8.02 25.51
C VAL A 46 2.85 7.73 25.80
N ASP A 47 2.05 7.72 24.74
CA ASP A 47 0.72 7.14 24.72
C ASP A 47 0.71 6.02 23.69
N PHE A 48 0.27 4.82 24.08
CA PHE A 48 0.35 3.62 23.26
C PHE A 48 -0.67 2.55 23.67
N GLU A 49 -0.91 1.61 22.77
CA GLU A 49 -1.72 0.42 23.01
C GLU A 49 -0.87 -0.84 23.15
N ILE A 50 -1.37 -1.82 23.89
CA ILE A 50 -0.71 -3.11 24.08
C ILE A 50 -1.38 -4.18 23.23
N ALA A 51 -0.57 -5.07 22.67
CA ALA A 51 -1.08 -6.27 22.01
C ALA A 51 -1.57 -7.29 23.06
N THR A 52 -2.49 -8.16 22.64
CA THR A 52 -2.99 -9.26 23.47
C THR A 52 -1.89 -10.26 23.83
N LYS A 53 -0.92 -10.46 22.93
CA LYS A 53 0.21 -11.37 23.12
C LYS A 53 1.35 -10.70 23.89
N ARG A 54 1.93 -11.43 24.86
CA ARG A 54 3.18 -11.04 25.53
C ARG A 54 4.39 -11.65 24.83
N LYS A 55 5.54 -10.98 24.93
CA LYS A 55 6.81 -11.47 24.40
C LYS A 55 7.68 -12.03 25.51
N LYS A 56 8.17 -13.26 25.36
CA LYS A 56 9.19 -13.86 26.23
C LYS A 56 10.58 -13.52 25.72
N ILE A 57 11.41 -12.93 26.57
CA ILE A 57 12.81 -12.58 26.29
C ILE A 57 13.64 -12.97 27.51
N HIS A 58 14.66 -13.81 27.32
CA HIS A 58 15.54 -14.32 28.38
C HIS A 58 14.77 -14.81 29.63
N GLY A 59 13.71 -15.60 29.40
CA GLY A 59 12.90 -16.16 30.49
C GLY A 59 11.85 -15.21 31.07
N LYS A 60 11.91 -13.90 30.82
CA LYS A 60 10.96 -12.89 31.33
C LYS A 60 9.87 -12.57 30.30
N LEU A 61 8.66 -12.30 30.78
CA LEU A 61 7.52 -11.88 29.95
C LEU A 61 7.39 -10.35 29.97
N TYR A 62 7.23 -9.78 28.78
CA TYR A 62 7.02 -8.36 28.55
C TYR A 62 5.71 -8.12 27.82
N PHE A 63 5.04 -7.02 28.13
CA PHE A 63 3.90 -6.57 27.33
C PHE A 63 4.42 -6.13 25.97
N GLN A 64 3.78 -6.56 24.89
CA GLN A 64 4.16 -6.09 23.56
C GLN A 64 3.34 -4.84 23.22
N VAL A 65 4.01 -3.80 22.73
CA VAL A 65 3.31 -2.62 22.19
C VAL A 65 2.69 -2.98 20.85
N ALA A 66 1.40 -2.64 20.69
CA ALA A 66 0.68 -2.76 19.43
C ALA A 66 1.05 -1.59 18.50
N HIS A 67 0.82 -0.36 18.97
CA HIS A 67 1.19 0.87 18.27
C HIS A 67 1.29 2.03 19.27
N PHE A 68 1.94 3.12 18.87
CA PHE A 68 1.91 4.39 19.60
C PHE A 68 0.75 5.24 19.11
N ASN A 69 0.14 5.99 20.03
CA ASN A 69 -0.77 7.09 19.75
C ASN A 69 0.00 8.41 19.72
N ARG A 70 0.88 8.64 20.71
CA ARG A 70 1.70 9.86 20.80
C ARG A 70 3.07 9.59 21.42
N ILE A 71 4.07 10.34 20.98
CA ILE A 71 5.43 10.37 21.58
C ILE A 71 5.86 11.82 21.71
N ILE A 72 6.09 12.29 22.94
CA ILE A 72 6.31 13.70 23.26
C ILE A 72 7.51 13.85 24.20
N SER A 73 8.49 14.65 23.82
CA SER A 73 9.49 15.19 24.76
C SER A 73 8.89 16.38 25.49
N LEU A 74 9.03 16.42 26.81
CA LEU A 74 8.47 17.49 27.64
C LEU A 74 9.42 18.69 27.72
N GLU A 75 10.73 18.45 27.70
CA GLU A 75 11.77 19.48 27.83
C GLU A 75 12.93 19.24 26.82
N PRO A 76 13.13 20.14 25.84
CA PRO A 76 12.13 21.09 25.36
C PRO A 76 10.88 20.37 24.85
N HIS A 77 9.74 21.06 24.89
CA HIS A 77 8.48 20.49 24.41
C HIS A 77 8.56 20.20 22.90
N ARG A 78 8.45 18.93 22.52
CA ARG A 78 8.49 18.48 21.12
C ARG A 78 7.63 17.24 20.91
N VAL A 79 6.67 17.33 20.00
CA VAL A 79 5.89 16.19 19.51
C VAL A 79 6.70 15.48 18.43
N HIS A 80 7.06 14.21 18.68
CA HIS A 80 7.79 13.38 17.70
C HIS A 80 6.84 12.55 16.85
N TYR A 81 5.69 12.20 17.39
CA TYR A 81 4.68 11.40 16.71
C TYR A 81 3.31 11.68 17.31
N ASP A 82 2.31 11.85 16.45
CA ASP A 82 0.90 11.96 16.82
C ASP A 82 0.07 11.25 15.74
N LEU A 83 -0.52 10.11 16.11
CA LEU A 83 -1.32 9.30 15.19
C LEU A 83 -2.58 10.02 14.74
N PHE A 84 -3.20 10.83 15.60
CA PHE A 84 -4.40 11.57 15.24
C PHE A 84 -4.08 12.65 14.20
N GLN A 85 -3.01 13.42 14.43
CA GLN A 85 -2.56 14.42 13.46
C GLN A 85 -2.15 13.77 12.14
N LEU A 86 -1.41 12.66 12.18
CA LEU A 86 -1.02 11.91 10.97
C LEU A 86 -2.24 11.50 10.13
N ARG A 87 -3.27 10.93 10.76
CA ARG A 87 -4.51 10.53 10.08
C ARG A 87 -5.25 11.72 9.48
N LYS A 88 -5.30 12.84 10.21
CA LYS A 88 -5.89 14.09 9.72
C LYS A 88 -5.14 14.64 8.51
N ASP A 89 -3.82 14.61 8.53
CA ASP A 89 -2.97 15.06 7.42
C ASP A 89 -3.16 14.18 6.19
N MET A 90 -3.22 12.85 6.36
CA MET A 90 -3.56 11.91 5.28
C MET A 90 -4.90 12.25 4.63
N GLN A 91 -5.94 12.46 5.44
CA GLN A 91 -7.26 12.83 4.95
C GLN A 91 -7.24 14.15 4.18
N ASN A 92 -6.51 15.16 4.68
CA ASN A 92 -6.40 16.45 4.03
C ASN A 92 -5.71 16.36 2.67
N VAL A 93 -4.64 15.58 2.54
CA VAL A 93 -3.93 15.37 1.27
C VAL A 93 -4.84 14.75 0.22
N LEU A 94 -5.64 13.74 0.59
CA LEU A 94 -6.58 13.13 -0.36
C LEU A 94 -7.69 14.10 -0.77
N LYS A 95 -8.22 14.90 0.15
CA LYS A 95 -9.26 15.89 -0.21
C LYS A 95 -8.81 16.99 -1.18
N GLN A 96 -7.50 17.12 -1.45
CA GLN A 96 -6.98 18.13 -2.38
C GLN A 96 -7.14 17.74 -3.85
N TYR A 97 -7.28 16.45 -4.16
CA TYR A 97 -7.36 15.98 -5.54
C TYR A 97 -8.80 15.78 -5.97
N LYS A 98 -9.12 16.27 -7.17
CA LYS A 98 -10.45 16.14 -7.75
C LYS A 98 -10.64 14.78 -8.44
N HIS A 99 -9.71 14.41 -9.30
CA HIS A 99 -9.79 13.19 -10.11
C HIS A 99 -8.76 12.15 -9.64
N TYR A 100 -9.15 10.90 -9.74
CA TYR A 100 -8.35 9.74 -9.38
C TYR A 100 -8.36 8.73 -10.52
N LEU A 101 -7.19 8.17 -10.80
CA LEU A 101 -7.03 7.10 -11.78
C LEU A 101 -6.55 5.86 -11.04
N PHE A 102 -7.46 4.92 -10.83
CA PHE A 102 -7.17 3.61 -10.25
C PHE A 102 -6.61 2.74 -11.36
N ILE A 103 -5.44 2.15 -11.15
CA ILE A 103 -4.78 1.31 -12.15
C ILE A 103 -4.36 0.00 -11.50
N ASP A 104 -4.54 -1.07 -12.26
CA ASP A 104 -3.96 -2.38 -11.98
C ASP A 104 -3.43 -2.97 -13.30
N PHE A 105 -2.36 -3.76 -13.20
CA PHE A 105 -1.79 -4.46 -14.34
C PHE A 105 -1.61 -5.94 -14.03
N GLU A 106 -1.87 -6.76 -15.04
CA GLU A 106 -1.33 -8.11 -15.06
C GLU A 106 -0.07 -8.15 -15.91
N MET A 107 0.99 -8.76 -15.37
CA MET A 107 2.30 -8.81 -15.99
C MET A 107 2.72 -10.23 -16.33
N THR A 108 3.61 -10.34 -17.32
CA THR A 108 4.34 -11.57 -17.57
C THR A 108 5.15 -11.98 -16.33
N MET A 109 5.29 -13.28 -16.12
CA MET A 109 6.12 -13.88 -15.07
C MET A 109 7.27 -14.69 -15.66
N PRO A 110 8.42 -14.75 -14.95
CA PRO A 110 9.53 -15.59 -15.38
C PRO A 110 9.15 -17.06 -15.35
N GLY A 111 9.77 -17.83 -16.25
CA GLY A 111 9.81 -19.29 -16.11
C GLY A 111 10.47 -19.70 -14.79
N TYR A 112 10.21 -20.93 -14.33
CA TYR A 112 10.67 -21.42 -13.03
C TYR A 112 12.20 -21.42 -12.83
N THR A 113 12.99 -21.30 -13.90
CA THR A 113 14.47 -21.40 -13.89
C THR A 113 15.18 -20.12 -14.30
N SER A 114 14.48 -19.04 -14.65
CA SER A 114 15.14 -17.81 -15.12
C SER A 114 15.69 -16.96 -13.97
N THR A 115 16.92 -16.46 -14.11
CA THR A 115 17.61 -15.61 -13.13
C THR A 115 17.52 -14.11 -13.43
N SER A 116 17.14 -13.73 -14.67
CA SER A 116 16.94 -12.34 -15.08
C SER A 116 15.65 -12.23 -15.89
N PHE A 117 14.79 -11.31 -15.52
CA PHE A 117 13.48 -11.12 -16.14
C PHE A 117 12.93 -9.73 -15.82
N THR A 118 12.48 -9.04 -16.86
CA THR A 118 11.74 -7.78 -16.73
C THR A 118 10.28 -8.08 -17.03
N PRO A 119 9.35 -7.87 -16.08
CA PRO A 119 7.93 -8.04 -16.34
C PRO A 119 7.44 -7.04 -17.37
N GLU A 120 6.70 -7.54 -18.35
CA GLU A 120 5.94 -6.75 -19.33
C GLU A 120 4.46 -6.76 -18.98
N ILE A 121 3.79 -5.61 -19.12
CA ILE A 121 2.34 -5.47 -18.94
C ILE A 121 1.64 -6.20 -20.09
N ILE A 122 0.72 -7.09 -19.76
CA ILE A 122 -0.08 -7.87 -20.74
C ILE A 122 -1.58 -7.72 -20.54
N GLN A 123 -2.01 -7.14 -19.42
CA GLN A 123 -3.37 -6.66 -19.26
C GLN A 123 -3.33 -5.32 -18.52
N VAL A 124 -4.17 -4.40 -18.97
CA VAL A 124 -4.39 -3.11 -18.34
C VAL A 124 -5.82 -3.06 -17.84
N GLY A 125 -6.00 -2.59 -16.61
CA GLY A 125 -7.28 -2.13 -16.11
C GLY A 125 -7.15 -0.75 -15.50
N TYR A 126 -8.08 0.14 -15.83
CA TYR A 126 -8.13 1.45 -15.19
C TYR A 126 -9.55 1.96 -14.98
N VAL A 127 -9.71 2.74 -13.91
CA VAL A 127 -10.94 3.47 -13.58
C VAL A 127 -10.57 4.91 -13.27
N LEU A 128 -11.12 5.85 -14.03
CA LEU A 128 -11.06 7.28 -13.77
C LEU A 128 -12.36 7.71 -13.09
N SER A 129 -12.27 8.32 -11.91
CA SER A 129 -13.43 8.87 -11.21
C SER A 129 -13.10 10.14 -10.42
N GLU A 130 -14.13 10.84 -9.97
CA GLU A 130 -13.98 11.76 -8.83
C GLU A 130 -13.90 10.93 -7.52
N ALA A 131 -13.31 11.51 -6.46
CA ALA A 131 -13.32 10.85 -5.15
C ALA A 131 -14.75 10.66 -4.64
N GLN A 132 -15.11 9.44 -4.24
CA GLN A 132 -16.47 9.09 -3.78
C GLN A 132 -17.57 9.43 -4.80
N GLY A 133 -17.18 9.62 -6.07
CA GLY A 133 -18.06 10.07 -7.13
C GLY A 133 -18.27 9.03 -8.22
N GLU A 134 -18.94 9.50 -9.28
CA GLU A 134 -19.23 8.72 -10.47
C GLU A 134 -17.96 8.36 -11.25
N ILE A 135 -18.00 7.20 -11.88
CA ILE A 135 -16.97 6.76 -12.82
C ILE A 135 -17.09 7.62 -14.09
N ILE A 136 -16.02 8.31 -14.44
CA ILE A 136 -15.92 9.14 -15.65
C ILE A 136 -15.57 8.26 -16.85
N GLU A 137 -14.62 7.35 -16.65
CA GLU A 137 -14.13 6.44 -17.67
C GLU A 137 -13.64 5.14 -17.00
N GLN A 138 -13.97 3.99 -17.56
CA GLN A 138 -13.42 2.70 -17.16
C GLN A 138 -13.10 1.91 -18.41
N ASN A 139 -11.94 1.26 -18.42
CA ASN A 139 -11.55 0.39 -19.52
C ASN A 139 -10.58 -0.69 -19.06
N GLY A 140 -10.53 -1.77 -19.82
CA GLY A 140 -9.50 -2.78 -19.68
C GLY A 140 -9.35 -3.59 -20.95
N TYR A 141 -8.10 -3.99 -21.23
CA TYR A 141 -7.76 -4.74 -22.43
C TYR A 141 -6.42 -5.44 -22.28
N TYR A 142 -6.23 -6.49 -23.08
CA TYR A 142 -4.94 -7.15 -23.21
C TYR A 142 -3.97 -6.32 -24.03
N VAL A 143 -2.69 -6.40 -23.67
CA VAL A 143 -1.60 -5.68 -24.34
C VAL A 143 -0.62 -6.70 -24.91
N LEU A 144 -0.28 -6.53 -26.17
CA LEU A 144 0.72 -7.36 -26.84
C LEU A 144 2.09 -7.15 -26.18
N PRO A 145 2.76 -8.23 -25.71
CA PRO A 145 4.13 -8.14 -25.25
C PRO A 145 5.07 -7.87 -26.44
N ALA A 146 6.33 -7.56 -26.16
CA ALA A 146 7.34 -7.40 -27.19
C ALA A 146 7.43 -8.67 -28.06
N PRO A 147 7.75 -8.56 -29.38
CA PRO A 147 7.79 -9.72 -30.29
C PRO A 147 8.73 -10.85 -29.85
N SER A 148 9.76 -10.53 -29.06
CA SER A 148 10.71 -11.51 -28.51
C SER A 148 10.17 -12.28 -27.30
N THR A 149 9.03 -11.87 -26.74
CA THR A 149 8.55 -12.33 -25.45
C THR A 149 7.48 -13.39 -25.63
N ASN A 150 7.79 -14.58 -25.13
CA ASN A 150 6.85 -15.69 -25.08
C ASN A 150 6.22 -15.79 -23.70
N LEU A 151 4.89 -15.92 -23.63
CA LEU A 151 4.18 -16.12 -22.37
C LEU A 151 4.60 -17.44 -21.73
N SER A 152 5.24 -17.35 -20.56
CA SER A 152 5.67 -18.54 -19.83
C SER A 152 4.48 -19.40 -19.38
N LYS A 153 4.70 -20.71 -19.19
CA LYS A 153 3.67 -21.61 -18.62
C LYS A 153 3.15 -21.12 -17.27
N ARG A 154 4.00 -20.44 -16.49
CA ARG A 154 3.64 -19.85 -15.20
C ARG A 154 2.67 -18.69 -15.38
N THR A 155 2.96 -17.76 -16.31
CA THR A 155 2.05 -16.66 -16.67
C THR A 155 0.67 -17.18 -17.05
N LYS A 156 0.62 -18.10 -18.02
CA LYS A 156 -0.64 -18.67 -18.54
C LYS A 156 -1.45 -19.37 -17.46
N LYS A 157 -0.79 -20.15 -16.59
CA LYS A 157 -1.46 -20.87 -15.50
C LYS A 157 -2.01 -19.94 -14.42
N PHE A 158 -1.26 -18.90 -14.05
CA PHE A 158 -1.64 -17.98 -12.98
C PHE A 158 -2.83 -17.11 -13.38
N LEU A 159 -2.74 -16.51 -14.57
CA LEU A 159 -3.78 -15.64 -15.15
C LEU A 159 -4.91 -16.41 -15.84
N LYS A 160 -4.81 -17.75 -15.90
CA LYS A 160 -5.75 -18.65 -16.58
C LYS A 160 -6.04 -18.22 -18.05
N LEU A 161 -5.01 -17.72 -18.73
CA LEU A 161 -5.13 -17.22 -20.10
C LEU A 161 -5.31 -18.36 -21.10
N ASP A 162 -6.28 -18.19 -22.00
CA ASP A 162 -6.26 -18.85 -23.31
C ASP A 162 -5.32 -18.06 -24.23
N GLU A 163 -4.24 -18.71 -24.67
CA GLU A 163 -3.18 -18.05 -25.43
C GLU A 163 -3.65 -17.58 -26.81
N LEU A 164 -4.54 -18.34 -27.47
CA LEU A 164 -5.07 -17.97 -28.78
C LEU A 164 -5.97 -16.75 -28.65
N GLN A 165 -6.94 -16.81 -27.73
CA GLN A 165 -7.85 -15.69 -27.47
C GLN A 165 -7.08 -14.43 -27.05
N PHE A 166 -6.06 -14.59 -26.18
CA PHE A 166 -5.22 -13.49 -25.74
C PHE A 166 -4.58 -12.75 -26.93
N TYR A 167 -3.94 -13.46 -27.86
CA TYR A 167 -3.28 -12.81 -28.99
C TYR A 167 -4.26 -12.27 -30.03
N GLU A 168 -5.48 -12.81 -30.12
CA GLU A 168 -6.55 -12.28 -30.98
C GLU A 168 -7.11 -10.95 -30.43
N ASP A 169 -7.28 -10.84 -29.11
CA ASP A 169 -7.87 -9.67 -28.45
C ASP A 169 -6.84 -8.59 -28.09
N ALA A 170 -5.57 -8.96 -27.92
CA ALA A 170 -4.54 -8.05 -27.45
C ALA A 170 -4.23 -6.94 -28.45
N ILE A 171 -4.11 -5.73 -27.92
CA ILE A 171 -3.80 -4.53 -28.70
C ILE A 171 -2.37 -4.06 -28.44
N HIS A 172 -1.85 -3.22 -29.33
CA HIS A 172 -0.52 -2.65 -29.15
C HIS A 172 -0.46 -1.70 -27.95
N TYR A 173 0.68 -1.74 -27.23
CA TYR A 173 0.99 -0.87 -26.09
C TYR A 173 0.76 0.63 -26.38
N GLU A 174 0.94 1.07 -27.64
CA GLU A 174 0.68 2.45 -28.05
C GLU A 174 -0.69 2.95 -27.60
N LYS A 175 -1.72 2.11 -27.71
CA LYS A 175 -3.08 2.49 -27.35
C LYS A 175 -3.19 2.82 -25.85
N PHE A 176 -2.54 2.02 -25.00
CA PHE A 176 -2.46 2.30 -23.57
C PHE A 176 -1.73 3.61 -23.29
N TYR A 177 -0.58 3.82 -23.94
CA TYR A 177 0.20 5.03 -23.77
C TYR A 177 -0.59 6.29 -24.17
N GLU A 178 -1.30 6.25 -25.29
CA GLU A 178 -2.13 7.35 -25.79
C GLU A 178 -3.33 7.63 -24.87
N ASP A 179 -4.03 6.59 -24.41
CA ASP A 179 -5.14 6.73 -23.46
C ASP A 179 -4.67 7.35 -22.16
N LEU A 180 -3.53 6.88 -21.63
CA LEU A 180 -2.96 7.40 -20.41
C LEU A 180 -2.54 8.86 -20.57
N ASN A 181 -1.87 9.23 -21.66
CA ASN A 181 -1.49 10.62 -21.92
C ASN A 181 -2.71 11.54 -22.01
N ARG A 182 -3.75 11.12 -22.73
CA ARG A 182 -5.02 11.86 -22.83
C ARG A 182 -5.66 12.08 -21.46
N ILE A 183 -5.69 11.04 -20.62
CA ILE A 183 -6.27 11.14 -19.27
C ILE A 183 -5.46 12.12 -18.41
N ILE A 184 -4.13 12.04 -18.44
CA ILE A 184 -3.24 12.93 -17.70
C ILE A 184 -3.45 14.39 -18.13
N GLU A 185 -3.45 14.66 -19.44
CA GLU A 185 -3.60 16.03 -19.97
C GLU A 185 -4.96 16.63 -19.62
N LYS A 186 -6.03 15.84 -19.71
CA LYS A 186 -7.40 16.33 -19.53
C LYS A 186 -7.82 16.44 -18.06
N TYR A 187 -7.46 15.48 -17.23
CA TYR A 187 -8.01 15.37 -15.87
C TYR A 187 -6.99 15.61 -14.76
N GLN A 188 -5.69 15.51 -15.07
CA GLN A 188 -4.59 15.61 -14.10
C GLN A 188 -4.85 14.77 -12.84
N PRO A 189 -5.18 13.47 -12.99
CA PRO A 189 -5.62 12.67 -11.86
C PRO A 189 -4.46 12.31 -10.94
N LYS A 190 -4.80 11.99 -9.69
CA LYS A 190 -3.90 11.27 -8.81
C LYS A 190 -4.01 9.77 -9.08
N PHE A 191 -2.88 9.10 -9.26
CA PHE A 191 -2.85 7.67 -9.54
C PHE A 191 -3.03 6.88 -8.24
N VAL A 192 -3.83 5.83 -8.26
CA VAL A 192 -4.07 4.97 -7.09
C VAL A 192 -3.83 3.52 -7.49
N VAL A 193 -3.02 2.83 -6.69
CA VAL A 193 -2.58 1.44 -6.93
C VAL A 193 -2.64 0.63 -5.64
N TRP A 194 -2.81 -0.69 -5.72
CA TRP A 194 -2.75 -1.59 -4.57
C TRP A 194 -1.33 -2.12 -4.31
N GLY A 195 -0.38 -1.21 -4.18
CA GLY A 195 1.03 -1.53 -3.92
C GLY A 195 1.97 -0.94 -4.97
N LYS A 196 3.26 -1.26 -4.87
CA LYS A 196 4.30 -0.64 -5.71
C LYS A 196 4.59 -1.37 -7.01
N ASN A 197 4.02 -2.56 -7.20
CA ASN A 197 4.32 -3.39 -8.35
C ASN A 197 3.87 -2.70 -9.64
N ASP A 198 2.66 -2.13 -9.65
CA ASP A 198 2.10 -1.42 -10.80
C ASP A 198 2.88 -0.17 -11.16
N ILE A 199 3.38 0.57 -10.15
CA ILE A 199 4.25 1.73 -10.35
C ILE A 199 5.54 1.31 -11.06
N THR A 200 6.13 0.19 -10.62
CA THR A 200 7.37 -0.33 -11.20
C THR A 200 7.12 -0.83 -12.62
N ALA A 201 6.04 -1.59 -12.84
CA ALA A 201 5.64 -2.11 -14.13
C ALA A 201 5.39 -0.99 -15.15
N LEU A 202 4.69 0.07 -14.75
CA LEU A 202 4.46 1.24 -15.60
C LEU A 202 5.77 1.94 -15.98
N ASN A 203 6.64 2.20 -15.01
CA ASN A 203 7.94 2.84 -15.26
C ASN A 203 8.84 2.02 -16.18
N ASP A 204 8.86 0.69 -16.03
CA ASP A 204 9.63 -0.18 -16.88
C ASP A 204 9.01 -0.32 -18.27
N SER A 205 7.67 -0.27 -18.38
CA SER A 205 6.98 -0.30 -19.67
C SER A 205 7.38 0.87 -20.58
N TYR A 206 7.58 2.07 -20.03
CA TYR A 206 8.06 3.20 -20.83
C TYR A 206 9.43 2.91 -21.46
N LYS A 207 10.34 2.26 -20.72
CA LYS A 207 11.67 1.91 -21.23
C LYS A 207 11.59 0.79 -22.27
N LEU A 208 10.77 -0.23 -22.01
CA LEU A 208 10.60 -1.38 -22.90
C LEU A 208 10.05 -0.98 -24.27
N HIS A 209 9.19 0.03 -24.32
CA HIS A 209 8.54 0.50 -25.54
C HIS A 209 9.15 1.80 -26.10
N ASP A 210 10.32 2.23 -25.61
CA ASP A 210 11.01 3.46 -26.01
C ASP A 210 10.10 4.71 -25.99
N LYS A 211 9.33 4.84 -24.91
CA LYS A 211 8.40 5.95 -24.68
C LYS A 211 8.92 6.92 -23.63
N LYS A 212 8.51 8.18 -23.80
CA LYS A 212 8.75 9.22 -22.80
C LYS A 212 7.96 8.89 -21.53
N ILE A 213 8.60 9.05 -20.38
CA ILE A 213 7.95 8.89 -19.07
C ILE A 213 6.84 9.95 -18.91
N LEU A 214 5.62 9.51 -18.60
CA LEU A 214 4.45 10.39 -18.38
C LEU A 214 4.21 10.72 -16.90
N THR A 215 4.72 9.91 -15.97
CA THR A 215 4.41 9.99 -14.54
C THR A 215 5.67 10.08 -13.69
N LYS A 216 5.50 10.51 -12.43
CA LYS A 216 6.56 10.56 -11.40
C LYS A 216 6.06 9.85 -10.15
N ASP A 217 6.98 9.41 -9.29
CA ASP A 217 6.64 8.77 -8.01
C ASP A 217 5.67 9.60 -7.16
N THR A 218 5.76 10.93 -7.23
CA THR A 218 4.88 11.84 -6.51
C THR A 218 3.44 11.83 -7.00
N ASP A 219 3.14 11.24 -8.15
CA ASP A 219 1.80 11.22 -8.75
C ASP A 219 0.95 10.05 -8.21
N PHE A 220 1.57 9.10 -7.50
CA PHE A 220 0.93 7.87 -7.02
C PHE A 220 0.53 7.93 -5.54
N ILE A 221 -0.56 7.24 -5.23
CA ILE A 221 -0.99 6.82 -3.91
C ILE A 221 -0.91 5.30 -3.86
N ASP A 222 -0.01 4.78 -3.02
CA ASP A 222 0.04 3.37 -2.63
C ASP A 222 -1.03 3.14 -1.56
N LEU A 223 -2.20 2.65 -1.98
CA LEU A 223 -3.37 2.51 -1.11
C LEU A 223 -3.15 1.44 -0.04
N LEU A 224 -2.40 0.38 -0.36
CA LEU A 224 -2.00 -0.66 0.60
C LEU A 224 -1.15 -0.06 1.72
N LYS A 225 -0.13 0.72 1.38
CA LYS A 225 0.70 1.41 2.38
C LYS A 225 -0.13 2.38 3.22
N LEU A 226 -1.01 3.14 2.58
CA LEU A 226 -1.88 4.08 3.28
C LEU A 226 -2.79 3.38 4.29
N HIS A 227 -3.43 2.27 3.91
CA HIS A 227 -4.23 1.45 4.83
C HIS A 227 -3.39 0.92 5.99
N LYS A 228 -2.20 0.39 5.72
CA LYS A 228 -1.31 -0.14 6.77
C LYS A 228 -0.92 0.92 7.78
N ASP A 229 -0.61 2.12 7.32
CA ASP A 229 -0.19 3.21 8.18
C ASP A 229 -1.41 3.79 8.94
N TYR A 230 -2.57 3.92 8.30
CA TYR A 230 -3.79 4.40 8.94
C TYR A 230 -4.28 3.46 10.05
N TYR A 231 -4.36 2.16 9.78
CA TYR A 231 -4.87 1.15 10.72
C TYR A 231 -3.78 0.53 11.60
N ASN A 232 -2.52 0.96 11.49
CA ASN A 232 -1.36 0.37 12.18
C ASN A 232 -1.23 -1.16 11.96
N LEU A 233 -1.53 -1.63 10.75
CA LEU A 233 -1.49 -3.06 10.43
C LEU A 233 -0.05 -3.55 10.40
N LYS A 234 0.16 -4.73 11.00
CA LYS A 234 1.46 -5.38 11.05
C LYS A 234 1.85 -5.97 9.69
N ASP A 235 0.91 -6.69 9.09
CA ASP A 235 1.09 -7.48 7.88
C ASP A 235 0.32 -6.82 6.72
N ASP A 236 0.69 -7.17 5.48
CA ASP A 236 0.00 -6.65 4.29
C ASP A 236 -1.44 -7.20 4.23
N LEU A 237 -2.35 -6.31 3.84
CA LEU A 237 -3.74 -6.65 3.59
C LEU A 237 -3.93 -6.84 2.08
N GLY A 238 -4.36 -8.02 1.64
CA GLY A 238 -4.70 -8.22 0.22
C GLY A 238 -5.92 -7.38 -0.18
N LEU A 239 -5.98 -6.95 -1.45
CA LEU A 239 -7.04 -6.06 -1.98
C LEU A 239 -8.43 -6.61 -1.70
N PHE A 240 -8.71 -7.85 -2.11
CA PHE A 240 -10.01 -8.50 -1.89
C PHE A 240 -10.33 -8.73 -0.41
N LYS A 241 -9.32 -8.85 0.46
CA LYS A 241 -9.53 -8.93 1.90
C LYS A 241 -9.92 -7.57 2.48
N ALA A 242 -9.33 -6.48 1.98
CA ALA A 242 -9.76 -5.12 2.32
C ALA A 242 -11.19 -4.87 1.85
N TYR A 243 -11.50 -5.22 0.60
CA TYR A 243 -12.84 -5.13 0.03
C TYR A 243 -13.87 -5.89 0.87
N LYS A 244 -13.62 -7.16 1.20
CA LYS A 244 -14.48 -7.95 2.10
C LYS A 244 -14.67 -7.28 3.46
N THR A 245 -13.63 -6.63 4.00
CA THR A 245 -13.73 -5.95 5.31
C THR A 245 -14.70 -4.77 5.27
N TYR A 246 -14.81 -4.08 4.15
CA TYR A 246 -15.71 -2.93 3.99
C TYR A 246 -17.14 -3.32 3.63
N PHE A 247 -17.34 -4.38 2.85
CA PHE A 247 -18.64 -4.72 2.25
C PHE A 247 -19.24 -6.05 2.73
N ASP A 248 -18.52 -6.83 3.54
CA ASP A 248 -18.93 -8.16 4.06
C ASP A 248 -19.39 -9.16 2.97
N ILE A 249 -18.77 -9.05 1.78
CA ILE A 249 -19.02 -9.94 0.64
C ILE A 249 -17.75 -10.68 0.25
N ASP A 250 -17.92 -11.95 -0.11
CA ASP A 250 -16.86 -12.76 -0.69
C ASP A 250 -16.64 -12.33 -2.15
N GLY A 251 -15.67 -11.44 -2.36
CA GLY A 251 -15.18 -11.15 -3.71
C GLY A 251 -14.41 -12.34 -4.25
N ILE A 252 -14.83 -12.89 -5.38
CA ILE A 252 -14.04 -13.87 -6.12
C ILE A 252 -12.95 -13.09 -6.87
N GLN A 253 -11.68 -13.38 -6.57
CA GLN A 253 -10.58 -12.81 -7.34
C GLN A 253 -10.43 -13.57 -8.65
N HIS A 254 -10.61 -12.86 -9.76
CA HIS A 254 -10.51 -13.43 -11.11
C HIS A 254 -9.13 -13.24 -11.74
N HIS A 255 -8.25 -12.41 -11.14
CA HIS A 255 -6.98 -11.97 -11.76
C HIS A 255 -7.25 -11.27 -13.10
N ASP A 256 -8.16 -10.30 -13.05
CA ASP A 256 -8.50 -9.44 -14.17
C ASP A 256 -8.20 -8.01 -13.74
N ALA A 257 -7.30 -7.35 -14.48
CA ALA A 257 -6.83 -6.03 -14.13
C ALA A 257 -7.96 -4.98 -14.05
N ASN A 258 -9.01 -5.10 -14.88
CA ASN A 258 -10.12 -4.14 -14.88
C ASN A 258 -10.99 -4.31 -13.63
N ASP A 259 -11.27 -5.55 -13.25
CA ASP A 259 -11.96 -5.85 -11.99
C ASP A 259 -11.14 -5.39 -10.78
N ASP A 260 -9.83 -5.66 -10.76
CA ASP A 260 -8.95 -5.29 -9.65
C ASP A 260 -8.80 -3.75 -9.54
N ALA A 261 -8.76 -3.02 -10.66
CA ALA A 261 -8.81 -1.54 -10.67
C ALA A 261 -10.14 -1.00 -10.12
N LEU A 262 -11.27 -1.61 -10.49
CA LEU A 262 -12.59 -1.23 -9.98
C LEU A 262 -12.75 -1.53 -8.48
N VAL A 263 -12.27 -2.69 -8.02
CA VAL A 263 -12.22 -3.03 -6.59
C VAL A 263 -11.34 -2.04 -5.83
N THR A 264 -10.20 -1.64 -6.40
CA THR A 264 -9.32 -0.61 -5.81
C THR A 264 -10.06 0.72 -5.65
N LYS A 265 -10.87 1.14 -6.63
CA LYS A 265 -11.75 2.31 -6.52
C LYS A 265 -12.74 2.19 -5.37
N TYR A 266 -13.45 1.07 -5.26
CA TYR A 266 -14.42 0.88 -4.18
C TYR A 266 -13.78 0.84 -2.79
N VAL A 267 -12.62 0.19 -2.67
CA VAL A 267 -11.85 0.19 -1.42
C VAL A 267 -11.38 1.61 -1.07
N PHE A 268 -10.93 2.38 -2.06
CA PHE A 268 -10.54 3.78 -1.85
C PHE A 268 -11.70 4.64 -1.35
N ASP A 269 -12.88 4.52 -1.97
CA ASP A 269 -14.06 5.29 -1.57
C ASP A 269 -14.54 4.92 -0.16
N ALA A 270 -14.59 3.62 0.15
CA ALA A 270 -14.92 3.14 1.49
C ALA A 270 -13.91 3.64 2.52
N PHE A 271 -12.62 3.58 2.20
CA PHE A 271 -11.55 4.11 3.05
C PHE A 271 -11.72 5.62 3.28
N MET A 272 -12.04 6.38 2.24
CA MET A 272 -12.32 7.82 2.33
C MET A 272 -13.54 8.12 3.21
N LEU A 273 -14.60 7.31 3.15
CA LEU A 273 -15.77 7.45 4.02
C LEU A 273 -15.42 7.16 5.48
N HIS A 274 -14.62 6.13 5.74
CA HIS A 274 -14.17 5.78 7.09
C HIS A 274 -13.22 6.78 7.74
N MET A 275 -12.57 7.64 6.93
CA MET A 275 -11.73 8.72 7.44
C MET A 275 -12.51 9.98 7.82
N GLN A 276 -13.79 10.09 7.45
CA GLN A 276 -14.66 11.23 7.79
C GLN A 276 -15.10 11.17 9.26
#